data_AF-A0A2X2TDX1-F1
#
_entry.id   AF-A0A2X2TDX1-F1
#
_cell.length_a   1.000
_cell.length_b   1.000
_cell.length_c   1.000
_cell.angle_alpha   90.00
_cell.angle_beta   90.00
_cell.angle_gamma   90.00
#
_symmetry.space_group_name_H-M   'P 1'
#
loop_
_entity.id
_entity.type
_entity.pdbx_description
1 polymer ?
#
loop_
_entity_poly.entity_id
_entity_poly.type
_entity_poly.pdbx_seq_one_letter_code
_entity_poly.pdbx_strand_id
1 'polypeptide(L)'
;MKKQPTIQRYSAPERINHWITAFCFVLAAVSGLGFFFPSFNWLMGILGTPQLARILHPFVGVVMFASFIIHVFPLLAPQPNQSG
;
A
#
# COMPACT_ATOMS: atom_id res chain seq x y z
N MET A 1 -17.78 -35.31 8.98
CA MET A 1 -17.20 -33.98 9.25
C MET A 1 -17.68 -33.03 8.17
N LYS A 2 -18.68 -32.18 8.48
CA LYS A 2 -19.16 -31.15 7.53
C LYS A 2 -18.05 -30.12 7.39
N LYS A 3 -17.42 -30.02 6.21
CA LYS A 3 -16.49 -28.92 5.91
C LYS A 3 -17.34 -27.65 5.95
N GLN A 4 -17.17 -26.85 6.99
CA GLN A 4 -17.74 -25.51 7.06
C GLN A 4 -17.31 -24.81 5.75
N PRO A 5 -18.23 -24.26 4.95
CA PRO A 5 -17.83 -23.50 3.78
C PRO A 5 -16.92 -22.38 4.26
N THR A 6 -15.69 -22.35 3.74
CA THR A 6 -14.72 -21.32 4.11
C THR A 6 -15.26 -20.00 3.64
N ILE A 7 -15.91 -19.24 4.54
CA ILE A 7 -16.47 -17.93 4.24
C ILE A 7 -15.33 -17.03 3.77
N GLN A 8 -15.43 -16.50 2.56
CA GLN A 8 -14.37 -15.71 1.97
C GLN A 8 -14.38 -14.29 2.56
N ARG A 9 -13.80 -14.12 3.75
CA ARG A 9 -13.84 -12.86 4.53
C ARG A 9 -13.23 -11.63 3.85
N TYR A 10 -12.38 -11.82 2.84
CA TYR A 10 -11.76 -10.76 2.03
C TYR A 10 -11.71 -11.18 0.58
N SER A 11 -12.16 -10.32 -0.32
CA SER A 11 -12.12 -10.61 -1.75
C SER A 11 -10.70 -10.49 -2.32
N ALA A 12 -10.46 -11.16 -3.45
CA ALA A 12 -9.21 -11.03 -4.20
C ALA A 12 -8.80 -9.57 -4.51
N PRO A 13 -9.68 -8.68 -5.01
CA PRO A 13 -9.30 -7.29 -5.29
C PRO A 13 -8.99 -6.47 -4.02
N GLU A 14 -9.67 -6.74 -2.92
CA GLU A 14 -9.41 -6.07 -1.63
C GLU A 14 -8.01 -6.40 -1.11
N ARG A 15 -7.60 -7.68 -1.22
CA ARG A 15 -6.24 -8.13 -0.87
C ARG A 15 -5.18 -7.47 -1.76
N ILE A 16 -5.40 -7.39 -3.07
CA ILE A 16 -4.44 -6.77 -4.00
C ILE A 16 -4.23 -5.30 -3.65
N ASN A 17 -5.32 -4.53 -3.45
CA ASN A 17 -5.22 -3.14 -3.03
C ASN A 17 -4.54 -2.97 -1.67
N HIS A 18 -4.79 -3.88 -0.73
CA HIS A 18 -4.10 -3.89 0.57
C HIS A 18 -2.58 -4.05 0.40
N TRP A 19 -2.14 -5.04 -0.38
CA TRP A 19 -0.71 -5.27 -0.63
C TRP A 19 -0.04 -4.12 -1.37
N ILE A 20 -0.71 -3.51 -2.35
CA ILE A 20 -0.20 -2.32 -3.06
C ILE A 20 -0.03 -1.16 -2.07
N THR A 21 -1.06 -0.87 -1.27
CA THR A 21 -1.02 0.21 -0.28
C THR A 21 0.07 -0.02 0.76
N ALA A 22 0.20 -1.25 1.26
CA ALA A 22 1.24 -1.62 2.24
C ALA A 22 2.65 -1.41 1.66
N PHE A 23 2.88 -1.79 0.41
CA PHE A 23 4.17 -1.60 -0.25
C PHE A 23 4.49 -0.12 -0.48
N CYS A 24 3.52 0.67 -0.97
CA CYS A 24 3.67 2.11 -1.11
C CYS A 24 3.95 2.80 0.24
N PHE A 25 3.25 2.38 1.30
CA PHE A 25 3.46 2.91 2.65
C PHE A 25 4.88 2.65 3.15
N VAL A 26 5.40 1.43 2.98
CA VAL A 26 6.78 1.11 3.39
C VAL A 26 7.79 1.98 2.64
N LEU A 27 7.65 2.11 1.32
CA LEU A 27 8.54 2.95 0.50
C LEU A 27 8.47 4.44 0.91
N ALA A 28 7.26 4.97 1.13
CA ALA A 28 7.06 6.34 1.57
C ALA A 28 7.59 6.58 2.98
N ALA A 29 7.39 5.64 3.90
CA ALA A 29 7.89 5.73 5.28
C ALA A 29 9.42 5.69 5.33
N VAL A 30 10.05 4.80 4.57
CA VAL A 30 11.52 4.70 4.49
C VAL A 30 12.15 5.96 3.91
N SER A 31 11.59 6.50 2.81
CA SER A 31 12.06 7.76 2.22
C SER A 31 11.81 8.97 3.12
N GLY A 32 10.60 9.07 3.72
CA GLY A 32 10.25 10.14 4.64
C GLY A 32 11.12 10.16 5.89
N LEU A 33 11.34 8.98 6.50
CA LEU A 33 12.19 8.86 7.69
C LEU A 33 13.64 9.28 7.40
N GLY A 34 14.16 8.93 6.22
CA GLY A 34 15.47 9.38 5.77
C GLY A 34 15.58 10.91 5.64
N PHE A 35 14.51 11.59 5.22
CA PHE A 35 14.49 13.06 5.11
C PHE A 35 14.41 13.78 6.45
N PHE A 36 13.69 13.22 7.43
CA PHE A 36 13.53 13.83 8.76
C PHE A 36 14.77 13.66 9.64
N PHE A 37 15.50 12.55 9.52
CA PHE A 37 16.64 12.24 10.37
C PHE A 37 17.95 12.12 9.57
N PRO A 38 18.91 13.05 9.74
CA PRO A 38 20.21 13.00 9.06
C PRO A 38 20.98 11.69 9.30
N SER A 39 20.79 11.04 10.45
CA SER A 39 21.39 9.74 10.78
C SER A 39 20.85 8.57 9.93
N PHE A 40 19.65 8.71 9.37
CA PHE A 40 18.99 7.70 8.53
C PHE A 40 19.16 7.95 7.03
N ASN A 41 20.08 8.85 6.64
CA ASN A 41 20.32 9.19 5.24
C ASN A 41 20.77 7.99 4.38
N TRP A 42 21.35 6.94 4.99
CA TRP A 42 21.62 5.68 4.29
C TRP A 42 20.35 5.07 3.69
N LEU A 43 19.20 5.15 4.36
CA LEU A 43 17.97 4.51 3.88
C LEU A 43 17.53 5.04 2.51
N MET A 44 17.90 6.27 2.15
CA MET A 44 17.66 6.81 0.81
C MET A 44 18.45 6.07 -0.28
N GLY A 45 19.58 5.46 0.06
CA GLY A 45 20.36 4.61 -0.84
C GLY A 45 19.68 3.29 -1.18
N ILE A 46 18.77 2.79 -0.33
CA ILE A 46 17.95 1.59 -0.62
C ILE A 46 17.01 1.86 -1.80
N LEU A 47 16.60 3.12 -1.98
CA LEU A 47 15.78 3.58 -3.11
C LEU A 47 16.63 3.99 -4.32
N GLY A 48 17.95 3.73 -4.31
CA GLY A 48 18.90 4.08 -5.36
C GLY A 48 19.76 5.27 -4.96
N THR A 49 19.34 6.49 -5.31
CA THR A 49 20.07 7.71 -4.99
C THR A 49 19.22 8.68 -4.15
N PRO A 50 19.83 9.50 -3.27
CA PRO A 50 19.11 10.51 -2.48
C PRO A 50 18.31 11.53 -3.33
N GLN A 51 18.73 11.77 -4.57
CA GLN A 51 18.03 12.60 -5.54
C GLN A 51 16.79 11.89 -6.07
N LEU A 52 16.91 10.61 -6.44
CA LEU A 52 15.79 9.81 -6.93
C LEU A 52 14.73 9.62 -5.84
N ALA A 53 15.15 9.38 -4.60
CA ALA A 53 14.25 9.27 -3.45
C ALA A 53 13.39 10.52 -3.26
N ARG A 54 13.93 11.73 -3.48
CA ARG A 54 13.18 13.00 -3.39
C ARG A 54 12.15 13.15 -4.48
N ILE A 55 12.45 12.68 -5.69
CA ILE A 55 11.52 12.74 -6.81
C ILE A 55 10.43 11.69 -6.64
N LEU A 56 10.78 10.46 -6.26
CA LEU A 56 9.80 9.38 -6.11
C LEU A 56 8.88 9.55 -4.89
N HIS A 57 9.37 10.11 -3.78
CA HIS A 57 8.59 10.26 -2.54
C HIS A 57 7.19 10.90 -2.75
N PRO A 58 7.05 12.07 -3.42
CA PRO A 58 5.74 12.66 -3.67
C PRO A 58 4.86 11.80 -4.59
N PHE A 59 5.44 11.11 -5.58
CA PHE A 59 4.67 10.19 -6.44
C PHE A 59 4.14 8.99 -5.64
N VAL A 60 4.97 8.38 -4.79
CA VAL A 60 4.53 7.28 -3.91
C VAL A 60 3.47 7.78 -2.93
N GLY A 61 3.59 9.01 -2.42
CA GLY A 61 2.57 9.65 -1.59
C GLY A 61 1.23 9.80 -2.30
N VAL A 62 1.22 10.25 -3.57
CA VAL A 62 -0.01 10.36 -4.37
C VAL A 62 -0.64 8.99 -4.63
N VAL A 63 0.17 7.99 -4.99
CA VAL A 63 -0.32 6.61 -5.21
C VAL A 63 -0.91 6.03 -3.92
N MET A 64 -0.26 6.30 -2.77
CA MET A 64 -0.77 5.89 -1.46
C MET A 64 -2.12 6.56 -1.17
N PHE A 65 -2.24 7.88 -1.39
CA PHE A 65 -3.49 8.61 -1.17
C PHE A 65 -4.62 8.09 -2.07
N ALA A 66 -4.35 7.85 -3.34
CA ALA A 66 -5.33 7.24 -4.26
C ALA A 66 -5.74 5.82 -3.81
N SER A 67 -4.79 5.02 -3.33
CA SER A 67 -5.06 3.66 -2.83
C SER A 67 -5.91 3.66 -1.56
N PHE A 68 -5.71 4.65 -0.67
CA PHE A 68 -6.55 4.87 0.50
C PHE A 68 -7.99 5.23 0.12
N ILE A 69 -8.19 6.08 -0.90
CA ILE A 69 -9.54 6.38 -1.42
C ILE A 69 -10.22 5.10 -1.90
N ILE A 70 -9.49 4.23 -2.61
CA ILE A 70 -10.02 2.94 -3.07
C ILE A 70 -10.34 2.00 -1.90
N HIS A 71 -9.57 2.05 -0.81
CA HIS A 71 -9.83 1.28 0.42
C HIS A 71 -11.08 1.77 1.17
N VAL A 72 -11.29 3.09 1.21
CA VAL A 72 -12.43 3.74 1.89
C VAL A 72 -13.70 3.73 1.03
N PHE A 73 -13.57 3.61 -0.29
CA PHE A 73 -14.69 3.64 -1.24
C PHE A 73 -15.00 2.28 -1.89
N PRO A 74 -15.48 1.26 -1.16
CA PRO A 74 -16.13 0.08 -1.73
C PRO A 74 -17.46 0.36 -2.48
N LEU A 75 -17.57 1.43 -3.28
CA LEU A 75 -18.79 1.81 -4.02
C LEU A 75 -18.71 1.53 -5.54
N LEU A 76 -17.53 1.28 -6.10
CA LEU A 76 -17.34 1.13 -7.57
C LEU A 76 -16.97 -0.28 -8.04
N ALA A 77 -16.61 -1.19 -7.12
CA ALA A 77 -16.46 -2.60 -7.42
C ALA A 77 -17.45 -3.40 -6.58
N PRO A 78 -18.57 -3.88 -7.15
CA PRO A 78 -19.40 -4.90 -6.52
C PRO A 78 -18.49 -6.06 -6.12
N GLN A 79 -18.47 -6.43 -4.84
CA GLN A 79 -17.78 -7.64 -4.39
C GLN A 79 -18.55 -8.84 -4.99
N PRO A 80 -18.06 -9.54 -6.02
CA PRO A 80 -18.90 -10.47 -6.78
C PRO A 80 -19.20 -11.78 -6.03
N ASN A 81 -18.80 -11.93 -4.76
CA ASN A 81 -19.07 -13.13 -4.00
C ASN A 81 -18.77 -12.93 -2.50
N GLN A 82 -19.82 -12.71 -1.69
CA GLN A 82 -19.83 -12.92 -0.23
C GLN A 82 -21.02 -13.82 0.18
N SER A 83 -21.67 -14.50 -0.77
CA SER A 83 -22.81 -15.38 -0.52
C SER A 83 -22.35 -16.84 -0.45
N GLY A 84 -22.10 -17.31 0.76
CA GLY A 84 -21.89 -18.71 1.10
C GLY A 84 -22.26 -18.96 2.55
#